data_AF-A0AAD4HGW5-F1
#
_entry.id   AF-A0AAD4HGW5-F1
#
_cell.length_a   1.000
_cell.length_b   1.000
_cell.length_c   1.000
_cell.angle_alpha   90.00
_cell.angle_beta   90.00
_cell.angle_gamma   90.00
#
_symmetry.space_group_name_H-M   'P 1'
#
loop_
_entity.id
_entity.type
_entity.pdbx_description
1 polymer ?
#
loop_
_entity_poly.entity_id
_entity_poly.type
_entity_poly.pdbx_seq_one_letter_code
_entity_poly.pdbx_strand_id
1 'polypeptide(L)'
;MLIDIATAASNSTIDLHISIFVTCLCNPEAVPHIPNLIVTLSRPSVQDLLKDLISLSPSSEKEDSIETQCEESQTLMGSGGGVAVCASGPDSLTRDSQNAVARLGLTVGMDVGGIALHTELFTL
;
A
#
# COMPACT_ATOMS: atom_id res chain seq x y z
N MET A 1 0.94 15.69 -13.05
CA MET A 1 1.70 15.27 -11.85
C MET A 1 1.60 13.77 -11.58
N LEU A 2 0.42 13.20 -11.27
CA LEU A 2 0.31 11.73 -11.08
C LEU A 2 0.63 10.93 -12.34
N ILE A 3 0.21 11.42 -13.51
CA ILE A 3 0.54 10.82 -14.81
C ILE A 3 2.05 10.80 -15.07
N ASP A 4 2.77 11.84 -14.66
CA ASP A 4 4.21 11.99 -14.86
C ASP A 4 4.98 11.02 -13.95
N ILE A 5 4.52 10.86 -12.70
CA ILE A 5 5.05 9.87 -11.76
C ILE A 5 4.81 8.45 -12.29
N ALA A 6 3.60 8.14 -12.76
CA ALA A 6 3.27 6.83 -13.32
C ALA A 6 4.10 6.50 -14.57
N THR A 7 4.31 7.48 -15.44
CA THR A 7 5.13 7.33 -16.66
C THR A 7 6.60 7.16 -16.32
N ALA A 8 7.12 7.91 -15.34
CA ALA A 8 8.50 7.76 -14.88
C ALA A 8 8.73 6.38 -14.25
N ALA A 9 7.81 5.91 -13.41
CA ALA A 9 7.89 4.60 -12.78
C ALA A 9 7.81 3.45 -13.80
N SER A 10 6.95 3.57 -14.81
CA SER A 10 6.78 2.57 -15.89
C SER A 10 8.06 2.35 -16.71
N ASN A 11 8.95 3.34 -16.73
CA ASN A 11 10.26 3.26 -17.42
C ASN A 11 11.41 2.91 -16.46
N SER A 12 11.10 2.46 -15.25
CA SER A 12 12.07 2.17 -14.19
C SER A 12 11.88 0.75 -13.63
N THR A 13 12.72 0.36 -12.67
CA THR A 13 12.58 -0.89 -11.91
C THR A 13 11.68 -0.75 -10.68
N ILE A 14 11.00 0.39 -10.51
CA ILE A 14 10.13 0.66 -9.37
C ILE A 14 8.74 0.13 -9.69
N ASP A 15 8.24 -0.77 -8.85
CA ASP A 15 6.83 -1.13 -8.85
C ASP A 15 6.02 0.00 -8.18
N LEU A 16 5.10 0.59 -8.93
CA LEU A 16 4.28 1.70 -8.49
C LEU A 16 2.81 1.33 -8.58
N HIS A 17 2.17 1.28 -7.41
CA HIS A 17 0.74 1.10 -7.27
C HIS A 17 0.08 2.38 -6.75
N ILE A 18 -0.90 2.92 -7.48
CA ILE A 18 -1.65 4.12 -7.10
C ILE A 18 -3.12 3.73 -6.91
N SER A 19 -3.62 3.87 -5.68
CA SER A 19 -5.05 3.67 -5.38
C SER A 19 -5.67 5.00 -4.97
N ILE A 20 -6.80 5.34 -5.59
CA ILE A 20 -7.56 6.55 -5.27
C ILE A 20 -8.93 6.13 -4.75
N PHE A 21 -9.23 6.52 -3.51
CA PHE A 21 -10.50 6.25 -2.84
C PHE A 21 -11.31 7.53 -2.80
N VAL A 22 -12.45 7.51 -3.47
CA VAL A 22 -13.32 8.70 -3.58
C VAL A 22 -14.63 8.40 -2.88
N THR A 23 -15.02 9.24 -1.93
CA THR A 23 -16.29 9.10 -1.21
C THR A 23 -17.49 9.56 -2.05
N CYS A 24 -17.28 10.51 -2.97
CA CYS A 24 -18.27 10.97 -3.97
C CYS A 24 -17.54 11.42 -5.24
N LEU A 25 -17.78 10.77 -6.39
CA LEU A 25 -17.36 11.30 -7.69
C LEU A 25 -18.45 12.25 -8.21
N CYS A 26 -18.17 13.55 -8.22
CA CYS A 26 -19.09 14.52 -8.84
C CYS A 26 -19.17 14.36 -10.37
N ASN A 27 -18.12 13.80 -10.99
CA ASN A 27 -18.09 13.47 -12.42
C ASN A 27 -17.17 12.25 -12.68
N PRO A 28 -17.72 11.03 -12.80
CA PRO A 28 -16.93 9.82 -12.98
C PRO A 28 -16.23 9.73 -14.34
N GLU A 29 -16.75 10.39 -15.37
CA GLU A 29 -16.14 10.40 -16.71
C GLU A 29 -14.91 11.31 -16.80
N ALA A 30 -14.72 12.21 -15.82
CA ALA A 30 -13.56 13.09 -15.75
C ALA A 30 -12.34 12.44 -15.07
N VAL A 31 -12.45 11.19 -14.60
CA VAL A 31 -11.32 10.46 -14.03
C VAL A 31 -10.28 10.21 -15.13
N PRO A 32 -9.07 10.78 -15.02
CA PRO A 32 -8.06 10.59 -16.04
C PRO A 32 -7.61 9.13 -16.10
N HIS A 33 -7.39 8.63 -17.32
CA HIS A 33 -6.85 7.29 -17.52
C HIS A 33 -5.36 7.28 -17.11
N ILE A 34 -5.06 6.68 -15.96
CA ILE A 34 -3.69 6.53 -15.44
C ILE A 34 -3.35 5.03 -15.42
N PRO A 35 -2.18 4.60 -15.90
CA PRO A 35 -1.75 3.20 -15.80
C PRO A 35 -1.71 2.73 -14.34
N ASN A 36 -2.14 1.49 -14.08
CA ASN A 36 -2.20 0.89 -12.74
C ASN A 36 -3.05 1.65 -11.71
N LEU A 37 -3.98 2.50 -12.17
CA LEU A 37 -4.91 3.21 -11.30
C LEU A 37 -6.17 2.37 -11.06
N ILE A 38 -6.44 2.07 -9.79
CA ILE A 38 -7.72 1.49 -9.35
C ILE A 38 -8.52 2.59 -8.64
N VAL A 39 -9.78 2.78 -9.07
CA VAL A 39 -10.73 3.72 -8.45
C VAL A 39 -11.82 2.93 -7.78
N THR A 40 -11.98 3.12 -6.46
CA THR A 40 -13.02 2.46 -5.67
C THR A 40 -13.89 3.50 -4.96
N LEU A 41 -15.21 3.32 -5.08
CA LEU A 41 -16.24 4.14 -4.44
C LEU A 41 -16.58 3.62 -3.03
N SER A 42 -15.56 3.49 -2.19
CA SER A 42 -15.74 3.09 -0.78
C SER A 42 -14.60 3.64 0.07
N ARG A 43 -14.84 3.76 1.38
CA ARG A 43 -13.76 4.02 2.33
C ARG A 43 -13.01 2.72 2.58
N PRO A 44 -11.73 2.61 2.20
CA PRO A 44 -10.94 1.42 2.49
C PRO A 44 -10.54 1.39 3.97
N SER A 45 -10.21 0.19 4.45
CA SER A 45 -9.52 -0.02 5.72
C SER A 45 -8.03 0.27 5.53
N VAL A 46 -7.45 1.19 6.33
CA VAL A 46 -6.02 1.49 6.25
C VAL A 46 -5.18 0.24 6.54
N GLN A 47 -5.66 -0.63 7.42
CA GLN A 47 -4.97 -1.87 7.74
C GLN A 47 -4.84 -2.78 6.52
N ASP A 48 -5.92 -2.96 5.78
CA ASP A 48 -5.92 -3.94 4.68
C ASP A 48 -5.09 -3.42 3.50
N LEU A 49 -5.13 -2.11 3.23
CA LEU A 49 -4.23 -1.48 2.26
C LEU A 49 -2.76 -1.71 2.59
N LEU A 50 -2.38 -1.56 3.87
CA LEU A 50 -1.00 -1.76 4.28
C LEU A 50 -0.59 -3.24 4.21
N LYS A 51 -1.48 -4.18 4.54
CA LYS A 51 -1.22 -5.61 4.37
C LYS A 51 -0.98 -5.98 2.91
N ASP A 52 -1.85 -5.50 2.02
CA ASP A 52 -1.76 -5.80 0.59
C ASP A 52 -0.43 -5.30 0.03
N LEU A 53 -0.05 -4.05 0.35
CA LEU A 53 1.24 -3.47 -0.05
C LEU A 53 2.45 -4.27 0.46
N ILE A 54 2.39 -4.76 1.69
CA ILE A 54 3.47 -5.57 2.27
C ILE A 54 3.53 -6.95 1.58
N SER A 55 2.38 -7.55 1.30
CA SER A 55 2.30 -8.87 0.64
C SER A 55 2.71 -8.86 -0.84
N LEU A 56 2.62 -7.70 -1.50
CA LEU A 56 2.98 -7.51 -2.91
C LEU A 56 4.49 -7.47 -3.16
N SER A 57 5.32 -7.38 -2.11
CA SER A 57 6.79 -7.37 -2.27
C SER A 57 7.26 -8.70 -2.85
N PRO A 58 7.75 -8.76 -4.10
CA PRO A 58 8.07 -10.02 -4.74
C PRO A 58 9.28 -10.65 -4.06
N SER A 59 9.10 -11.87 -3.56
CA SER A 59 10.19 -12.79 -3.31
C SER A 59 11.02 -12.90 -4.59
N SER A 60 12.28 -12.47 -4.52
CA SER A 60 13.27 -12.60 -5.58
C SER A 60 13.31 -14.03 -6.13
N GLU A 61 12.89 -14.18 -7.40
CA GLU A 61 13.27 -15.20 -8.39
C GLU A 61 13.52 -16.63 -7.87
N LYS A 62 12.53 -17.53 -8.03
CA LYS A 62 12.80 -18.92 -8.39
C LYS A 62 11.80 -19.41 -9.43
N GLU A 63 12.32 -19.70 -10.61
CA GLU A 63 11.63 -20.51 -11.60
C GLU A 63 11.40 -21.94 -11.09
N ASP A 64 10.26 -22.44 -11.51
CA ASP A 64 9.91 -23.82 -11.84
C ASP A 64 9.43 -24.80 -10.75
N SER A 65 8.18 -25.21 -10.97
CA SER A 65 7.61 -26.55 -10.79
C SER A 65 7.07 -27.04 -9.43
N ILE A 66 5.74 -27.22 -9.48
CA ILE A 66 4.89 -28.26 -8.85
C ILE A 66 4.10 -27.86 -7.59
N GLU A 67 2.78 -28.01 -7.74
CA GLU A 67 1.69 -27.93 -6.75
C GLU A 67 2.03 -28.66 -5.44
N THR A 68 1.73 -28.04 -4.29
CA THR A 68 1.06 -28.68 -3.13
C THR A 68 0.64 -27.59 -2.14
N GLN A 69 -0.66 -27.53 -1.82
CA GLN A 69 -1.18 -26.75 -0.69
C GLN A 69 -0.64 -27.32 0.62
N CYS A 70 -0.06 -26.47 1.49
CA CYS A 70 -0.07 -26.64 2.94
C CYS A 70 0.24 -25.27 3.57
N GLU A 71 -0.58 -24.88 4.54
CA GLU A 71 -0.33 -23.70 5.37
C GLU A 71 1.00 -23.87 6.10
N GLU A 72 2.00 -23.09 5.71
CA GLU A 72 3.28 -23.07 6.41
C GLU A 72 3.83 -21.66 6.40
N SER A 73 4.20 -21.21 7.60
CA SER A 73 4.72 -19.89 7.90
C SER A 73 5.93 -19.60 7.03
N GLN A 74 5.72 -18.90 5.91
CA GLN A 74 6.80 -18.37 5.11
C GLN A 74 7.42 -17.21 5.88
N THR A 75 8.40 -17.54 6.72
CA THR A 75 9.31 -16.60 7.34
C THR A 75 9.95 -15.77 6.25
N LEU A 76 9.54 -14.50 6.17
CA LEU A 76 10.13 -13.46 5.35
C LEU A 76 11.61 -13.32 5.71
N MET A 77 12.47 -14.04 4.98
CA MET A 77 13.91 -13.88 5.12
C MET A 77 14.25 -12.53 4.45
N GLY A 78 14.53 -11.54 5.30
CA GLY A 78 14.51 -10.11 4.99
C GLY A 78 15.20 -9.69 3.70
N SER A 79 14.38 -9.34 2.71
CA SER A 79 14.78 -8.38 1.68
C SER A 79 14.73 -7.01 2.34
N GLY A 80 15.90 -6.39 2.53
CA GLY A 80 16.01 -5.09 3.19
C GLY A 80 15.08 -4.06 2.54
N GLY A 81 14.21 -3.47 3.34
CA GLY A 81 13.24 -2.45 2.95
C GLY A 81 12.67 -1.79 4.21
N GLY A 82 11.84 -0.78 4.05
CA GLY A 82 11.12 -0.13 5.16
C GLY A 82 9.84 0.49 4.62
N VAL A 83 8.76 0.47 5.39
CA VAL A 83 7.47 1.06 4.97
C VAL A 83 7.33 2.42 5.63
N ALA A 84 7.06 3.46 4.84
CA ALA A 84 6.72 4.78 5.35
C ALA A 84 5.24 5.08 5.06
N VAL A 85 4.49 5.42 6.10
CA VAL A 85 3.06 5.76 6.01
C VAL A 85 2.89 7.24 6.32
N CYS A 86 2.28 7.98 5.40
CA CYS A 86 1.92 9.38 5.58
C CYS A 86 0.41 9.54 5.45
N ALA A 87 -0.26 10.11 6.46
CA ALA A 87 -1.69 10.36 6.40
C ALA A 87 -2.03 11.80 6.83
N SER A 88 -2.74 12.53 5.99
CA SER A 88 -3.26 13.87 6.30
C SER A 88 -4.78 13.89 6.16
N GLY A 89 -5.49 14.35 7.19
CA GLY A 89 -6.94 14.43 7.16
C GLY A 89 -7.60 14.55 8.54
N PRO A 90 -8.91 14.24 8.66
CA PRO A 90 -9.63 14.36 9.92
C PRO A 90 -9.06 13.42 10.98
N ASP A 91 -9.37 13.69 12.26
CA ASP A 91 -8.90 12.89 13.40
C ASP A 91 -9.20 11.39 13.22
N SER A 92 -10.37 11.08 12.66
CA SER A 92 -10.75 9.69 12.37
C SER A 92 -9.83 8.97 11.38
N LEU A 93 -9.16 9.68 10.47
CA LEU A 93 -8.20 9.10 9.53
C LEU A 93 -6.83 8.95 10.18
N THR A 94 -6.32 10.01 10.80
CA THR A 94 -4.98 9.98 11.42
C THR A 94 -4.92 8.94 12.54
N ARG A 95 -5.98 8.82 13.35
CA ARG A 95 -6.11 7.81 14.40
C ARG A 95 -6.23 6.39 13.85
N ASP A 96 -6.95 6.21 12.75
CA ASP A 96 -7.06 4.90 12.08
C ASP A 96 -5.72 4.45 11.51
N SER A 97 -4.96 5.37 10.87
CA SER A 97 -3.61 5.09 10.40
C SER A 97 -2.63 4.75 11.53
N GLN A 98 -2.68 5.47 12.65
CA GLN A 98 -1.88 5.16 13.84
C GLN A 98 -2.18 3.77 14.38
N ASN A 99 -3.47 3.43 14.52
CA ASN A 99 -3.88 2.11 15.00
C ASN A 99 -3.46 1.00 14.03
N ALA A 100 -3.60 1.21 12.73
CA ALA A 100 -3.20 0.25 11.70
C ALA A 100 -1.69 -0.02 11.74
N VAL A 101 -0.86 1.03 11.77
CA VAL A 101 0.60 0.89 11.87
C VAL A 101 1.01 0.25 13.18
N ALA A 102 0.39 0.61 14.31
CA ALA A 102 0.69 -0.02 15.60
C ALA A 102 0.42 -1.52 15.57
N ARG A 103 -0.69 -1.95 14.95
CA ARG A 103 -1.03 -3.38 14.83
C ARG A 103 -0.10 -4.14 13.90
N LEU A 104 0.26 -3.55 12.76
CA LEU A 104 1.16 -4.16 11.78
C LEU A 104 2.61 -4.20 12.27
N GLY A 105 3.06 -3.17 12.98
CA GLY A 105 4.40 -3.12 13.57
C GLY A 105 4.67 -4.27 14.53
N LEU A 106 3.63 -4.76 15.23
CA LEU A 106 3.74 -5.91 16.13
C LEU A 106 3.83 -7.26 15.40
N THR A 107 3.27 -7.38 14.20
CA THR A 107 3.16 -8.66 13.49
C THR A 107 4.17 -8.84 12.38
N VAL A 108 4.48 -7.77 11.63
CA VAL A 108 5.31 -7.81 10.41
C VAL A 108 6.39 -6.72 10.39
N GLY A 109 6.46 -5.88 11.43
CA GLY A 109 7.36 -4.72 11.44
C GLY A 109 8.84 -5.07 11.30
N MET A 110 9.27 -6.23 11.82
CA MET A 110 10.66 -6.69 11.69
C MET A 110 10.94 -7.30 10.31
N ASP A 111 9.96 -7.97 9.72
CA ASP A 111 10.08 -8.64 8.42
C ASP A 111 10.23 -7.64 7.27
N VAL A 112 9.60 -6.47 7.41
CA VAL A 112 9.63 -5.38 6.42
C VAL A 112 10.69 -4.32 6.71
N GLY A 113 11.61 -4.56 7.67
CA GLY A 113 12.68 -3.64 8.08
C GLY A 113 12.22 -2.32 8.73
N GLY A 114 10.99 -2.31 9.25
CA GLY A 114 10.42 -1.21 10.04
C GLY A 114 9.28 -0.50 9.33
N ILE A 115 8.34 0.05 10.12
CA ILE A 115 7.24 0.87 9.63
C ILE A 115 7.31 2.25 10.31
N ALA A 116 7.57 3.29 9.53
CA ALA A 116 7.54 4.67 9.98
C ALA A 116 6.17 5.30 9.69
N LEU A 117 5.68 6.15 10.59
CA LEU A 117 4.40 6.84 10.44
C LEU A 117 4.56 8.33 10.66
N HIS A 118 3.98 9.10 9.74
CA HIS A 118 3.75 10.53 9.88
C HIS A 118 2.27 10.84 9.68
N THR A 119 1.66 11.58 10.61
CA THR A 119 0.25 11.99 10.50
C THR A 119 0.07 13.47 10.72
N GLU A 120 -0.81 14.07 9.93
CA GLU A 120 -1.16 15.48 9.93
C GLU A 120 -2.67 15.62 10.11
N LEU A 121 -3.12 16.41 11.09
CA LEU A 121 -4.54 16.74 11.20
C LEU A 121 -4.87 17.84 10.19
N PHE A 122 -5.77 17.55 9.26
CA PHE A 122 -6.24 18.50 8.26
C PHE A 122 -7.75 18.33 8.04
N THR A 123 -8.51 19.41 8.24
CA THR A 123 -9.95 19.45 7.98
C THR A 123 -10.28 20.77 7.29
N LEU A 124 -10.98 20.71 6.15
CA LEU A 124 -11.51 21.87 5.43
C LEU A 124 -12.87 22.30 5.99
#